data_AF-A0A814PZR7-F1
#
_entry.id   AF-A0A814PZR7-F1
#
_cell.length_a   1.000
_cell.length_b   1.000
_cell.length_c   1.000
_cell.angle_alpha   90.00
_cell.angle_beta   90.00
_cell.angle_gamma   90.00
#
_symmetry.space_group_name_H-M   'P 1'
#
loop_
_entity.id
_entity.type
_entity.pdbx_description
1 polymer ?
#
loop_
_entity_poly.entity_id
_entity_poly.type
_entity_poly.pdbx_seq_one_letter_code
_entity_poly.pdbx_strand_id
1 'polypeptide(L)'
;MLYLLRIVLFLSFVATASAVANNSYDNCLQLTAKFARTLTNGPVADIRMTTGVNVTCSQLSNISCPGQMVNGVCTYQQKLALTCINGSTVRIRVQSNGLPRRCSLVPLTARIVELNIDFEVNFNPDVSVNSPVQSPTSIGDVSNLLCNITNHASVPATSNFVKNTTMAAMDVIAGVAVDGVSIFNVNSANLVDPFFPNPTSYAAEGADQCLSHPGGGGELHYHVASGCMVNPPSGNLTGCGPDIGCLNNVANYSVQMFSSNQTLTVIGIAKDGHIIYGPYLSSGVRVTSGFDVCNGMFHDSVGNYGYFATSTYPYVTGCFGPGNYPNAMPNCTTNPATAYTKSTYAASFTTSSSTAAGTASSSTAAMASSSSSLSTSAVGSSTSSGAGGSPASSSTAAMASSSSSLSTSAVGSSTSSGAGGSSVSSSTSGAMASSSSTGRSATSSAATASSSAGSSASSSSTARSTVSSSSTVRTTSTSSSDKTSHSSWAILSLFLFIMLPIIH
;
A
#
# COMPACT_ATOMS: atom_id res chain seq x y z
N MET A 1 -33.50 10.41 -52.84
CA MET A 1 -32.03 10.40 -52.92
C MET A 1 -31.34 11.23 -51.81
N LEU A 2 -31.88 12.37 -51.38
CA LEU A 2 -31.31 13.16 -50.26
C LEU A 2 -31.46 12.54 -48.84
N TYR A 3 -32.42 11.65 -48.60
CA TYR A 3 -32.60 10.99 -47.29
C TYR A 3 -31.58 9.86 -47.03
N LEU A 4 -31.08 9.19 -48.07
CA LEU A 4 -30.04 8.18 -47.94
C LEU A 4 -28.67 8.79 -47.58
N LEU A 5 -28.40 10.03 -48.00
CA LEU A 5 -27.12 10.71 -47.70
C LEU A 5 -27.01 11.13 -46.21
N ARG A 6 -28.14 11.35 -45.52
CA ARG A 6 -28.16 11.67 -44.08
C ARG A 6 -27.99 10.43 -43.18
N ILE A 7 -28.41 9.25 -43.65
CA ILE A 7 -28.18 7.99 -42.93
C ILE A 7 -26.73 7.55 -43.08
N VAL A 8 -26.11 7.75 -44.26
CA VAL A 8 -24.69 7.41 -44.48
C VAL A 8 -23.74 8.32 -43.68
N LEU A 9 -24.11 9.58 -43.39
CA LEU A 9 -23.27 10.49 -42.59
C LEU A 9 -23.37 10.26 -41.06
N PHE A 10 -24.40 9.56 -40.57
CA PHE A 10 -24.53 9.21 -39.14
C PHE A 10 -23.85 7.88 -38.79
N LEU A 11 -23.41 7.10 -39.79
CA LEU A 11 -22.76 5.79 -39.61
C LEU A 11 -21.21 5.86 -39.59
N SER A 12 -20.60 7.05 -39.74
CA SER A 12 -19.16 7.15 -40.02
C SER A 12 -18.23 7.39 -38.82
N PHE A 13 -18.71 7.59 -37.59
CA PHE A 13 -17.83 7.81 -36.44
C PHE A 13 -18.40 7.23 -35.14
N VAL A 14 -18.77 5.95 -35.15
CA VAL A 14 -18.62 5.18 -33.91
C VAL A 14 -17.15 4.80 -33.85
N ALA A 15 -16.29 5.78 -33.54
CA ALA A 15 -14.98 5.48 -33.03
C ALA A 15 -15.25 4.75 -31.71
N THR A 16 -15.21 3.41 -31.76
CA THR A 16 -15.03 2.60 -30.56
C THR A 16 -13.65 2.97 -30.05
N ALA A 17 -13.56 4.09 -29.35
CA ALA A 17 -12.47 4.36 -28.45
C ALA A 17 -12.59 3.27 -27.39
N SER A 18 -11.97 2.12 -27.67
CA SER A 18 -11.55 1.17 -26.66
C SER A 18 -10.67 1.98 -25.74
N ALA A 19 -11.28 2.56 -24.72
CA ALA A 19 -10.57 3.26 -23.68
C ALA A 19 -9.65 2.20 -23.09
N VAL A 20 -8.36 2.37 -23.32
CA VAL A 20 -7.32 1.54 -22.70
C VAL A 20 -7.17 2.06 -21.29
N ALA A 21 -6.94 1.15 -20.32
CA ALA A 21 -6.75 1.53 -18.94
C ALA A 21 -5.65 2.60 -18.79
N ASN A 22 -5.67 3.32 -17.67
CA ASN A 22 -4.75 4.41 -17.40
C ASN A 22 -3.35 3.89 -17.03
N ASN A 23 -2.67 3.26 -17.98
CA ASN A 23 -1.34 2.67 -17.83
C ASN A 23 -0.28 3.35 -18.73
N SER A 24 -0.61 4.51 -19.32
CA SER A 24 0.30 5.29 -20.15
C SER A 24 1.44 5.95 -19.36
N TYR A 25 2.50 6.34 -20.06
CA TYR A 25 3.64 7.03 -19.45
C TYR A 25 3.23 8.38 -18.84
N ASP A 26 2.36 9.13 -19.52
CA ASP A 26 1.82 10.39 -19.01
C ASP A 26 0.99 10.20 -17.75
N ASN A 27 0.17 9.14 -17.69
CA ASN A 27 -0.59 8.80 -16.48
C ASN A 27 0.34 8.43 -15.31
N CYS A 28 1.43 7.73 -15.59
CA CYS A 28 2.47 7.48 -14.58
C CYS A 28 3.05 8.80 -14.08
N LEU A 29 3.42 9.72 -14.98
CA LEU A 29 3.97 11.02 -14.60
C LEU A 29 2.96 11.82 -13.73
N GLN A 30 1.68 11.82 -14.11
CA GLN A 30 0.61 12.44 -13.32
C GLN A 30 0.47 11.83 -11.93
N LEU A 31 0.58 10.50 -11.80
CA LEU A 31 0.61 9.84 -10.50
C LEU A 31 1.82 10.32 -9.68
N THR A 32 3.03 10.28 -10.25
CA THR A 32 4.24 10.65 -9.49
C THR A 32 4.24 12.10 -9.00
N ALA A 33 3.54 12.99 -9.72
CA ALA A 33 3.36 14.38 -9.30
C ALA A 33 2.49 14.54 -8.05
N LYS A 34 1.75 13.51 -7.63
CA LYS A 34 0.97 13.51 -6.37
C LYS A 34 1.81 13.17 -5.14
N PHE A 35 3.00 12.59 -5.31
CA PHE A 35 3.87 12.20 -4.21
C PHE A 35 4.74 13.39 -3.77
N ALA A 36 5.06 13.45 -2.48
CA ALA A 36 5.96 14.44 -1.89
C ALA A 36 7.43 14.13 -2.25
N ARG A 37 7.74 14.15 -3.55
CA ARG A 37 9.05 13.79 -4.11
C ARG A 37 10.13 14.73 -3.60
N THR A 38 11.24 14.15 -3.17
CA THR A 38 12.43 14.89 -2.73
C THR A 38 13.60 14.74 -3.70
N LEU A 39 13.50 13.81 -4.65
CA LEU A 39 14.55 13.52 -5.62
C LEU A 39 14.03 13.62 -7.06
N THR A 40 14.82 14.32 -7.88
CA THR A 40 14.55 14.57 -9.30
C THR A 40 15.53 13.87 -10.24
N ASN A 41 16.69 13.44 -9.74
CA ASN A 41 17.81 12.95 -10.55
C ASN A 41 17.72 11.46 -10.92
N GLY A 42 16.50 10.94 -11.07
CA GLY A 42 16.25 9.52 -11.34
C GLY A 42 16.50 8.61 -10.14
N PRO A 43 16.52 7.30 -10.36
CA PRO A 43 16.62 6.32 -9.29
C PRO A 43 18.07 6.16 -8.79
N VAL A 44 18.22 5.87 -7.50
CA VAL A 44 19.51 5.68 -6.83
C VAL A 44 19.71 4.23 -6.37
N ALA A 45 20.91 3.86 -5.93
CA ALA A 45 21.16 2.51 -5.39
C ALA A 45 20.65 2.33 -3.95
N ASP A 46 20.82 3.36 -3.11
CA ASP A 46 20.32 3.38 -1.74
C ASP A 46 19.75 4.77 -1.44
N ILE A 47 18.45 4.82 -1.20
CA ILE A 47 17.75 6.08 -0.97
C ILE A 47 18.23 6.78 0.30
N ARG A 48 18.75 6.04 1.28
CA ARG A 48 19.24 6.60 2.55
C ARG A 48 20.50 7.42 2.38
N MET A 49 21.27 7.15 1.33
CA MET A 49 22.50 7.88 1.02
C MET A 49 22.26 9.21 0.30
N THR A 50 21.00 9.53 -0.01
CA THR A 50 20.63 10.77 -0.69
C THR A 50 20.29 11.91 0.27
N THR A 51 20.30 13.14 -0.23
CA THR A 51 19.77 14.30 0.47
C THR A 51 18.26 14.38 0.27
N GLY A 52 17.53 14.43 1.39
CA GLY A 52 16.08 14.60 1.42
C GLY A 52 15.64 16.03 1.73
N VAL A 53 14.36 16.17 2.07
CA VAL A 53 13.79 17.41 2.60
C VAL A 53 13.81 17.36 4.12
N ASN A 54 14.33 18.41 4.76
CA ASN A 54 14.34 18.50 6.21
C ASN A 54 12.91 18.60 6.76
N VAL A 55 12.62 17.78 7.77
CA VAL A 55 11.43 17.85 8.60
C VAL A 55 11.88 18.24 9.99
N THR A 56 11.34 19.34 10.52
CA THR A 56 11.71 19.89 11.81
C THR A 56 10.53 19.82 12.78
N CYS A 57 10.79 19.24 13.95
CA CYS A 57 9.81 19.02 15.00
C CYS A 57 10.26 19.68 16.28
N SER A 58 9.59 20.78 16.64
CA SER A 58 9.86 21.57 17.83
C SER A 58 9.22 20.93 19.07
N GLN A 59 9.87 21.05 20.23
CA GLN A 59 9.27 20.71 21.54
C GLN A 59 8.87 19.24 21.71
N LEU A 60 9.73 18.33 21.26
CA LEU A 60 9.51 16.90 21.48
C LEU A 60 10.15 16.46 22.81
N SER A 61 9.41 16.54 23.92
CA SER A 61 9.79 15.82 25.14
C SER A 61 9.33 14.37 25.03
N ASN A 62 10.21 13.41 25.31
CA ASN A 62 9.89 11.98 25.33
C ASN A 62 9.51 11.35 23.97
N ILE A 63 10.20 11.73 22.88
CA ILE A 63 9.95 11.17 21.55
C ILE A 63 11.26 10.73 20.90
N SER A 64 11.20 9.63 20.15
CA SER A 64 12.32 9.17 19.35
C SER A 64 12.49 10.03 18.09
N CYS A 65 13.68 10.59 17.89
CA CYS A 65 14.03 11.32 16.67
C CYS A 65 14.79 10.40 15.71
N PRO A 66 14.30 10.17 14.48
CA PRO A 66 15.04 9.37 13.49
C PRO A 66 16.29 10.09 12.95
N GLY A 67 16.43 11.39 13.20
CA GLY A 67 17.56 12.22 12.78
C GLY A 67 18.34 12.81 13.95
N GLN A 68 18.62 14.10 13.89
CA GLN A 68 19.42 14.83 14.87
C GLN A 68 18.53 15.60 15.85
N MET A 69 18.89 15.52 17.14
CA MET A 69 18.31 16.35 18.20
C MET A 69 19.26 17.50 18.51
N VAL A 70 18.77 18.74 18.37
CA VAL A 70 19.51 19.95 18.74
C VAL A 70 18.58 20.84 19.56
N ASN A 71 18.94 21.12 20.82
CA ASN A 71 18.15 21.98 21.72
C ASN A 71 16.66 21.59 21.83
N GLY A 72 16.37 20.28 21.90
CA GLY A 72 15.00 19.76 21.99
C GLY A 72 14.19 19.83 20.68
N VAL A 73 14.84 20.19 19.57
CA VAL A 73 14.28 20.17 18.22
C VAL A 73 14.81 18.94 17.49
N CYS A 74 13.91 18.07 17.02
CA CYS A 74 14.26 16.96 16.15
C CYS A 74 14.28 17.44 14.70
N THR A 75 15.34 17.14 13.97
CA THR A 75 15.41 17.34 12.52
C THR A 75 15.85 16.06 11.83
N TYR A 76 15.08 15.62 10.84
CA TYR A 76 15.42 14.46 10.01
C TYR A 76 15.12 14.77 8.54
N GLN A 77 15.52 13.88 7.62
CA GLN A 77 15.27 14.06 6.20
C GLN A 77 14.23 13.05 5.70
N GLN A 78 13.15 13.53 5.10
CA GLN A 78 12.24 12.69 4.32
C GLN A 78 12.85 12.49 2.93
N LYS A 79 12.88 11.24 2.44
CA LYS A 79 13.48 10.89 1.15
C LYS A 79 12.49 10.04 0.36
N LEU A 80 12.04 10.54 -0.79
CA LEU A 80 11.04 9.90 -1.63
C LEU A 80 11.32 10.17 -3.11
N ALA A 81 11.44 9.10 -3.90
CA ALA A 81 11.59 9.17 -5.35
C ALA A 81 10.62 8.22 -6.03
N LEU A 82 9.96 8.71 -7.07
CA LEU A 82 9.21 7.87 -8.00
C LEU A 82 9.70 8.17 -9.41
N THR A 83 10.02 7.12 -10.15
CA THR A 83 10.53 7.21 -11.52
C THR A 83 9.64 6.39 -12.43
N CYS A 84 9.04 7.05 -13.42
CA CYS A 84 8.36 6.39 -14.52
C CYS A 84 9.39 5.98 -15.58
N ILE A 85 9.31 4.74 -16.03
CA ILE A 85 10.19 4.15 -17.04
C ILE A 85 9.33 3.89 -18.28
N ASN A 86 9.67 4.56 -19.37
CA ASN A 86 8.99 4.40 -20.65
C ASN A 86 9.53 3.15 -21.38
N GLY A 87 8.64 2.25 -21.76
CA GLY A 87 8.97 0.97 -22.39
C GLY A 87 7.73 0.38 -23.08
N SER A 88 7.81 -0.88 -23.52
CA SER A 88 6.64 -1.59 -24.08
C SER A 88 5.51 -1.73 -23.06
N THR A 89 5.87 -1.84 -21.79
CA THR A 89 4.98 -1.69 -20.64
C THR A 89 5.57 -0.59 -19.77
N VAL A 90 4.75 0.40 -19.42
CA VAL A 90 5.18 1.47 -18.52
C VAL A 90 5.44 0.87 -17.15
N ARG A 91 6.60 1.17 -16.58
CA ARG A 91 6.96 0.74 -15.22
C ARG A 91 7.13 1.93 -14.31
N ILE A 92 6.98 1.71 -13.02
CA ILE A 92 7.23 2.69 -11.98
C ILE A 92 8.17 2.09 -10.94
N ARG A 93 9.25 2.81 -10.65
CA ARG A 93 10.17 2.50 -9.54
C ARG A 93 9.89 3.44 -8.38
N VAL A 94 9.70 2.87 -7.21
CA VAL A 94 9.37 3.58 -5.96
C VAL A 94 10.52 3.40 -4.99
N GLN A 95 11.07 4.52 -4.50
CA GLN A 95 12.13 4.52 -3.50
C GLN A 95 11.75 5.43 -2.33
N SER A 96 11.86 4.93 -1.10
CA SER A 96 11.53 5.71 0.09
C SER A 96 12.38 5.32 1.30
N ASN A 97 12.70 6.32 2.14
CA ASN A 97 13.27 6.05 3.46
C ASN A 97 12.24 5.74 4.56
N GLY A 98 10.96 5.67 4.23
CA GLY A 98 9.88 5.32 5.16
C GLY A 98 9.54 6.41 6.17
N LEU A 99 10.18 7.59 6.09
CA LEU A 99 9.91 8.71 6.99
C LEU A 99 8.87 9.66 6.38
N PRO A 100 7.92 10.18 7.17
CA PRO A 100 6.91 11.11 6.69
C PRO A 100 7.49 12.52 6.52
N ARG A 101 6.72 13.41 5.90
CA ARG A 101 7.02 14.86 5.83
C ARG A 101 6.45 15.66 7.01
N ARG A 102 6.23 15.01 8.15
CA ARG A 102 5.54 15.55 9.33
C ARG A 102 6.13 14.98 10.60
N CYS A 103 5.89 15.61 11.74
CA CYS A 103 6.26 15.00 13.00
C CYS A 103 5.44 13.72 13.24
N SER A 104 6.05 12.76 13.91
CA SER A 104 5.38 11.53 14.37
C SER A 104 5.49 11.48 15.88
N LEU A 105 4.39 11.11 16.54
CA LEU A 105 4.46 10.83 17.97
C LEU A 105 4.82 9.37 18.16
N VAL A 106 5.99 9.13 18.73
CA VAL A 106 6.46 7.79 19.04
C VAL A 106 6.86 7.75 20.52
N PRO A 107 6.26 6.84 21.32
CA PRO A 107 6.71 6.63 22.69
C PRO A 107 8.22 6.36 22.72
N LEU A 108 8.94 6.87 23.72
CA LEU A 108 10.41 6.71 23.85
C LEU A 108 10.92 5.27 23.71
N THR A 109 10.09 4.29 24.02
CA THR A 109 10.43 2.87 23.95
C THR A 109 10.57 2.36 22.52
N ALA A 110 9.95 3.03 21.55
CA ALA A 110 10.06 2.70 20.15
C ALA A 110 10.99 3.69 19.43
N ARG A 111 11.86 3.16 18.57
CA ARG A 111 12.76 3.96 17.74
C ARG A 111 12.18 4.06 16.34
N ILE A 112 12.24 5.21 15.69
CA ILE A 112 12.00 5.28 14.24
C ILE A 112 13.34 5.16 13.51
N VAL A 113 13.40 4.37 12.45
CA VAL A 113 14.61 4.21 11.62
C VAL A 113 14.32 4.51 10.15
N GLU A 114 15.34 4.98 9.43
CA GLU A 114 15.28 5.05 7.98
C GLU A 114 15.32 3.65 7.34
N LEU A 115 14.50 3.48 6.31
CA LEU A 115 14.44 2.29 5.48
C LEU A 115 15.10 2.52 4.12
N ASN A 116 15.35 1.46 3.37
CA ASN A 116 15.68 1.51 1.94
C ASN A 116 14.62 0.72 1.18
N ILE A 117 13.40 1.26 1.15
CA ILE A 117 12.29 0.71 0.36
C ILE A 117 12.63 0.99 -1.10
N ASP A 118 12.76 -0.06 -1.91
CA ASP A 118 13.06 0.06 -3.34
C ASP A 118 12.44 -1.11 -4.12
N PHE A 119 11.45 -0.78 -4.93
CA PHE A 119 10.84 -1.75 -5.83
C PHE A 119 10.42 -1.13 -7.16
N GLU A 120 10.32 -1.97 -8.18
CA GLU A 120 9.86 -1.61 -9.52
C GLU A 120 8.76 -2.55 -9.98
N VAL A 121 7.71 -2.00 -10.59
CA VAL A 121 6.51 -2.74 -11.02
C VAL A 121 5.98 -2.18 -12.33
N ASN A 122 5.20 -2.96 -13.06
CA ASN A 122 4.34 -2.45 -14.11
C ASN A 122 3.40 -1.40 -13.50
N PHE A 123 3.27 -0.25 -14.15
CA PHE A 123 2.39 0.80 -13.68
C PHE A 123 0.94 0.48 -14.08
N ASN A 124 0.08 0.35 -13.08
CA ASN A 124 -1.37 0.14 -13.22
C ASN A 124 -1.70 -0.94 -14.28
N PRO A 125 -1.20 -2.18 -14.12
CA PRO A 125 -1.32 -3.21 -15.13
C PRO A 125 -2.78 -3.56 -15.42
N ASP A 126 -3.09 -3.90 -16.68
CA ASP A 126 -4.44 -4.30 -17.07
C ASP A 126 -4.83 -5.61 -16.39
N VAL A 127 -6.02 -5.64 -15.78
CA VAL A 127 -6.57 -6.82 -15.11
C VAL A 127 -7.99 -7.10 -15.59
N SER A 128 -8.37 -8.38 -15.59
CA SER A 128 -9.69 -8.83 -16.04
C SER A 128 -10.64 -9.01 -14.88
N VAL A 129 -11.83 -8.42 -14.96
CA VAL A 129 -12.95 -8.65 -14.03
C VAL A 129 -13.33 -10.14 -13.95
N ASN A 130 -13.13 -10.88 -15.04
CA ASN A 130 -13.55 -12.28 -15.18
C ASN A 130 -12.44 -13.29 -14.82
N SER A 131 -11.26 -12.82 -14.41
CA SER A 131 -10.13 -13.68 -14.09
C SER A 131 -9.46 -13.19 -12.80
N PRO A 132 -10.15 -13.33 -11.65
CA PRO A 132 -9.60 -12.92 -10.36
C PRO A 132 -8.33 -13.72 -10.04
N VAL A 133 -7.29 -13.01 -9.61
CA VAL A 133 -6.01 -13.58 -9.16
C VAL A 133 -6.19 -14.33 -7.83
N GLN A 134 -7.08 -13.82 -6.98
CA GLN A 134 -7.42 -14.43 -5.69
C GLN A 134 -8.86 -14.92 -5.71
N SER A 135 -9.08 -16.20 -5.42
CA SER A 135 -10.43 -16.80 -5.42
C SER A 135 -10.75 -17.65 -4.18
N PRO A 136 -10.59 -17.12 -2.95
CA PRO A 136 -11.00 -17.84 -1.75
C PRO A 136 -12.50 -18.19 -1.76
N THR A 137 -12.88 -19.32 -1.16
CA THR A 137 -14.27 -19.79 -1.17
C THR A 137 -14.84 -20.03 0.24
N SER A 138 -13.97 -20.32 1.21
CA SER A 138 -14.35 -20.59 2.60
C SER A 138 -13.85 -19.51 3.57
N ILE A 139 -14.37 -19.51 4.81
CA ILE A 139 -13.85 -18.67 5.90
C ILE A 139 -12.36 -18.94 6.12
N GLY A 140 -11.95 -20.21 6.03
CA GLY A 140 -10.54 -20.61 6.13
C GLY A 140 -9.70 -20.00 5.01
N ASP A 141 -10.17 -20.03 3.77
CA ASP A 141 -9.45 -19.47 2.62
C ASP A 141 -9.32 -17.95 2.74
N VAL A 142 -10.41 -17.25 3.08
CA VAL A 142 -10.42 -15.79 3.27
C VAL A 142 -9.50 -15.40 4.43
N SER A 143 -9.51 -16.17 5.52
CA SER A 143 -8.63 -15.91 6.67
C SER A 143 -7.17 -16.22 6.35
N ASN A 144 -6.87 -17.30 5.64
CA ASN A 144 -5.50 -17.61 5.21
C ASN A 144 -4.95 -16.54 4.24
N LEU A 145 -5.82 -15.98 3.40
CA LEU A 145 -5.48 -14.91 2.47
C LEU A 145 -5.25 -13.60 3.22
N LEU A 146 -6.19 -13.18 4.07
CA LEU A 146 -6.18 -11.84 4.67
C LEU A 146 -5.47 -11.78 6.02
N CYS A 147 -5.62 -12.77 6.90
CA CYS A 147 -5.06 -12.81 8.25
C CYS A 147 -3.59 -13.28 8.29
N ASN A 148 -2.85 -13.03 7.21
CA ASN A 148 -1.46 -13.45 7.05
C ASN A 148 -0.58 -12.22 6.77
N ILE A 149 0.33 -11.91 7.68
CA ILE A 149 1.24 -10.75 7.56
C ILE A 149 2.19 -10.83 6.36
N THR A 150 2.44 -12.04 5.86
CA THR A 150 3.37 -12.29 4.75
C THR A 150 2.67 -12.42 3.39
N ASN A 151 1.35 -12.26 3.32
CA ASN A 151 0.62 -12.36 2.05
C ASN A 151 1.08 -11.34 1.00
N HIS A 152 1.75 -10.26 1.42
CA HIS A 152 2.35 -9.27 0.55
C HIS A 152 3.70 -9.69 -0.03
N ALA A 153 4.28 -10.81 0.38
CA ALA A 153 5.44 -11.40 -0.31
C ALA A 153 5.06 -11.90 -1.72
N SER A 154 3.80 -12.34 -1.89
CA SER A 154 3.29 -12.96 -3.11
C SER A 154 2.71 -11.95 -4.09
N VAL A 155 3.56 -11.08 -4.64
CA VAL A 155 3.15 -10.11 -5.67
C VAL A 155 2.81 -10.84 -6.99
N PRO A 156 1.68 -10.56 -7.66
CA PRO A 156 1.29 -11.23 -8.89
C PRO A 156 2.36 -11.06 -9.98
N ALA A 157 2.67 -12.14 -10.70
CA ALA A 157 3.69 -12.14 -11.76
C ALA A 157 3.39 -11.11 -12.87
N THR A 158 2.11 -10.83 -13.13
CA THR A 158 1.63 -9.79 -14.07
C THR A 158 2.10 -8.39 -13.71
N SER A 159 2.53 -8.16 -12.47
CA SER A 159 3.06 -6.89 -12.00
C SER A 159 4.53 -6.69 -12.38
N ASN A 160 5.23 -7.71 -12.88
CA ASN A 160 6.69 -7.68 -13.10
C ASN A 160 7.45 -7.05 -11.90
N PHE A 161 7.09 -7.46 -10.68
CA PHE A 161 7.66 -6.92 -9.46
C PHE A 161 9.13 -7.27 -9.35
N VAL A 162 9.95 -6.25 -9.14
CA VAL A 162 11.39 -6.37 -8.88
C VAL A 162 11.69 -5.70 -7.56
N LYS A 163 12.24 -6.48 -6.63
CA LYS A 163 12.75 -6.01 -5.35
C LYS A 163 14.23 -5.61 -5.53
N ASN A 164 14.53 -4.32 -5.42
CA ASN A 164 15.89 -3.77 -5.63
C ASN A 164 16.67 -3.60 -4.31
N THR A 165 16.18 -4.20 -3.23
CA THR A 165 16.73 -4.09 -1.87
C THR A 165 16.73 -5.46 -1.19
N THR A 166 17.64 -5.68 -0.24
CA THR A 166 17.70 -6.93 0.53
C THR A 166 16.83 -6.90 1.80
N MET A 167 16.05 -5.84 2.00
CA MET A 167 15.25 -5.66 3.21
C MET A 167 14.14 -6.72 3.33
N ALA A 168 14.13 -7.43 4.46
CA ALA A 168 13.07 -8.39 4.80
C ALA A 168 11.71 -7.72 5.00
N ALA A 169 11.67 -6.48 5.53
CA ALA A 169 10.45 -5.72 5.73
C ALA A 169 9.63 -5.49 4.44
N MET A 170 10.23 -5.66 3.25
CA MET A 170 9.50 -5.60 1.99
C MET A 170 8.39 -6.64 1.89
N ASP A 171 8.46 -7.74 2.63
CA ASP A 171 7.49 -8.83 2.52
C ASP A 171 6.18 -8.52 3.26
N VAL A 172 6.20 -7.58 4.20
CA VAL A 172 5.00 -7.10 4.94
C VAL A 172 4.46 -5.79 4.38
N ILE A 173 5.23 -5.06 3.55
CA ILE A 173 4.79 -3.80 2.94
C ILE A 173 3.78 -4.09 1.82
N ALA A 174 2.59 -3.48 1.86
CA ALA A 174 1.60 -3.53 0.78
C ALA A 174 1.93 -2.51 -0.32
N GLY A 175 2.48 -1.35 0.07
CA GLY A 175 2.73 -0.23 -0.82
C GLY A 175 3.40 0.95 -0.11
N VAL A 176 3.48 2.08 -0.80
CA VAL A 176 4.05 3.33 -0.26
C VAL A 176 3.04 4.45 -0.42
N ALA A 177 2.79 5.18 0.66
CA ALA A 177 1.90 6.33 0.68
C ALA A 177 2.53 7.55 -0.02
N VAL A 178 1.71 8.54 -0.37
CA VAL A 178 2.16 9.76 -1.06
C VAL A 178 3.13 10.63 -0.23
N ASP A 179 3.19 10.44 1.09
CA ASP A 179 4.16 11.06 1.99
C ASP A 179 5.47 10.26 2.14
N GLY A 180 5.55 9.05 1.57
CA GLY A 180 6.70 8.17 1.59
C GLY A 180 6.66 7.11 2.69
N VAL A 181 5.72 7.17 3.63
CA VAL A 181 5.59 6.14 4.67
C VAL A 181 5.08 4.84 4.06
N SER A 182 5.57 3.71 4.55
CA SER A 182 5.10 2.40 4.11
C SER A 182 3.66 2.14 4.56
N ILE A 183 2.87 1.59 3.64
CA ILE A 183 1.57 0.99 3.94
C ILE A 183 1.87 -0.48 4.19
N PHE A 184 1.67 -0.94 5.42
CA PHE A 184 1.94 -2.33 5.82
C PHE A 184 0.74 -3.22 5.55
N ASN A 185 0.97 -4.52 5.71
CA ASN A 185 -0.08 -5.50 5.88
C ASN A 185 -1.05 -5.04 6.96
N VAL A 186 -2.31 -5.36 6.77
CA VAL A 186 -3.44 -4.86 7.56
C VAL A 186 -3.56 -5.57 8.92
N ASN A 187 -2.69 -6.55 9.20
CA ASN A 187 -2.59 -7.25 10.46
C ASN A 187 -1.35 -6.82 11.25
N SER A 188 -1.51 -6.89 12.56
CA SER A 188 -0.44 -6.87 13.55
C SER A 188 0.50 -8.08 13.45
N ALA A 189 1.61 -8.03 14.18
CA ALA A 189 2.50 -9.17 14.39
C ALA A 189 1.80 -10.40 15.02
N ASN A 190 0.64 -10.21 15.66
CA ASN A 190 -0.19 -11.27 16.24
C ASN A 190 -1.15 -11.92 15.22
N LEU A 191 -1.03 -11.58 13.92
CA LEU A 191 -1.89 -12.07 12.84
C LEU A 191 -3.37 -11.68 13.00
N VAL A 192 -3.63 -10.59 13.74
CA VAL A 192 -4.96 -10.01 13.95
C VAL A 192 -5.02 -8.57 13.50
N ASP A 193 -6.22 -8.07 13.21
CA ASP A 193 -6.46 -6.64 12.98
C ASP A 193 -5.92 -5.82 14.16
N PRO A 194 -5.00 -4.86 13.93
CA PRO A 194 -4.36 -4.12 15.00
C PRO A 194 -5.33 -3.20 15.74
N PHE A 195 -6.47 -2.82 15.16
CA PHE A 195 -7.43 -1.90 15.77
C PHE A 195 -8.70 -2.59 16.27
N PHE A 196 -9.10 -3.69 15.61
CA PHE A 196 -10.31 -4.44 15.94
C PHE A 196 -10.03 -5.95 16.05
N PRO A 197 -9.09 -6.38 16.91
CA PRO A 197 -8.59 -7.74 16.90
C PRO A 197 -9.67 -8.79 17.22
N ASN A 198 -9.58 -9.94 16.55
CA ASN A 198 -10.36 -11.13 16.87
C ASN A 198 -9.40 -12.34 16.96
N PRO A 199 -9.32 -13.05 18.11
CA PRO A 199 -10.09 -12.85 19.34
C PRO A 199 -9.80 -11.51 20.04
N THR A 200 -10.78 -10.98 20.76
CA THR A 200 -10.70 -9.71 21.51
C THR A 200 -9.76 -9.77 22.73
N SER A 201 -9.06 -10.89 22.93
CA SER A 201 -8.03 -11.05 23.96
C SER A 201 -6.74 -10.28 23.62
N TYR A 202 -6.53 -9.92 22.36
CA TYR A 202 -5.44 -9.02 21.98
C TYR A 202 -5.85 -7.58 22.21
N ALA A 203 -4.93 -6.78 22.75
CA ALA A 203 -5.13 -5.34 22.87
C ALA A 203 -5.01 -4.68 21.49
N ALA A 204 -5.85 -3.68 21.23
CA ALA A 204 -5.67 -2.82 20.07
C ALA A 204 -4.32 -2.09 20.17
N GLU A 205 -3.62 -1.98 19.05
CA GLU A 205 -2.36 -1.26 18.94
C GLU A 205 -2.57 0.25 19.03
N GLY A 206 -1.61 0.93 19.65
CA GLY A 206 -1.60 2.38 19.71
C GLY A 206 -1.09 2.99 18.41
N ALA A 207 -1.64 4.15 18.04
CA ALA A 207 -1.15 4.93 16.91
C ALA A 207 -1.07 6.43 17.27
N ASP A 208 -0.40 7.22 16.43
CA ASP A 208 -0.48 8.68 16.51
C ASP A 208 -1.80 9.20 15.91
N GLN A 209 -2.07 10.51 16.03
CA GLN A 209 -3.20 11.19 15.38
C GLN A 209 -3.33 10.86 13.88
N CYS A 210 -2.23 10.50 13.23
CA CYS A 210 -2.20 10.17 11.82
C CYS A 210 -2.36 8.67 11.57
N LEU A 211 -2.75 7.87 12.57
CA LEU A 211 -2.94 6.43 12.47
C LEU A 211 -1.68 5.68 12.01
N SER A 212 -0.50 6.25 12.30
CA SER A 212 0.80 5.61 12.09
C SER A 212 1.45 5.24 13.40
N HIS A 213 2.27 4.20 13.37
CA HIS A 213 3.11 3.79 14.49
C HIS A 213 4.36 3.06 14.00
N PRO A 214 5.43 3.00 14.80
CA PRO A 214 6.63 2.26 14.46
C PRO A 214 6.45 0.76 14.75
N GLY A 215 6.91 -0.08 13.83
CA GLY A 215 7.04 -1.52 14.06
C GLY A 215 8.16 -1.84 15.05
N GLY A 216 8.33 -3.14 15.35
CA GLY A 216 9.38 -3.61 16.25
C GLY A 216 10.82 -3.29 15.81
N GLY A 217 11.06 -3.15 14.49
CA GLY A 217 12.34 -2.72 13.94
C GLY A 217 12.47 -1.19 13.79
N GLY A 218 11.40 -0.45 14.11
CA GLY A 218 11.33 0.99 14.01
C GLY A 218 10.82 1.53 12.67
N GLU A 219 10.26 0.66 11.85
CA GLU A 219 9.61 1.02 10.59
C GLU A 219 8.33 1.80 10.90
N LEU A 220 8.30 3.11 10.66
CA LEU A 220 7.04 3.84 10.72
C LEU A 220 6.13 3.37 9.58
N HIS A 221 4.88 3.02 9.89
CA HIS A 221 3.96 2.52 8.88
C HIS A 221 2.49 2.84 9.19
N TYR A 222 1.65 2.60 8.19
CA TYR A 222 0.19 2.65 8.29
C TYR A 222 -0.40 1.24 8.10
N HIS A 223 -1.36 0.85 8.93
CA HIS A 223 -2.26 -0.28 8.67
C HIS A 223 -3.59 0.14 8.04
N VAL A 224 -3.94 1.42 8.20
CA VAL A 224 -5.19 2.04 7.78
C VAL A 224 -4.89 3.36 7.08
N ALA A 225 -5.72 3.75 6.13
CA ALA A 225 -5.58 5.04 5.46
C ALA A 225 -5.66 6.21 6.46
N SER A 226 -4.94 7.28 6.16
CA SER A 226 -4.92 8.46 7.01
C SER A 226 -4.97 9.73 6.15
N GLY A 227 -5.80 10.71 6.53
CA GLY A 227 -5.79 12.00 5.85
C GLY A 227 -4.43 12.70 5.94
N CYS A 228 -3.60 12.36 6.94
CA CYS A 228 -2.24 12.87 7.05
C CYS A 228 -1.31 12.43 5.91
N MET A 229 -1.64 11.34 5.20
CA MET A 229 -0.89 10.93 4.00
C MET A 229 -0.89 12.08 2.98
N VAL A 230 -2.04 12.73 2.80
CA VAL A 230 -2.24 13.78 1.79
C VAL A 230 -2.06 15.16 2.41
N ASN A 231 -2.73 15.43 3.53
CA ASN A 231 -2.76 16.72 4.21
C ASN A 231 -2.32 16.54 5.68
N PRO A 232 -1.02 16.41 5.93
CA PRO A 232 -0.52 16.32 7.30
C PRO A 232 -0.84 17.63 8.05
N PRO A 233 -1.31 17.55 9.31
CA PRO A 233 -1.53 18.74 10.13
C PRO A 233 -0.19 19.44 10.40
N SER A 234 -0.23 20.77 10.55
CA SER A 234 0.93 21.54 11.00
C SER A 234 1.16 21.35 12.49
N GLY A 235 2.43 21.23 12.90
CA GLY A 235 2.81 21.21 14.31
C GLY A 235 3.01 19.82 14.90
N ASN A 236 2.98 19.75 16.23
CA ASN A 236 3.22 18.52 16.96
C ASN A 236 1.98 17.63 16.95
N LEU A 237 2.17 16.37 16.59
CA LEU A 237 1.13 15.37 16.72
C LEU A 237 0.96 14.96 18.17
N THR A 238 -0.28 14.73 18.55
CA THR A 238 -0.64 14.04 19.78
C THR A 238 -0.88 12.55 19.49
N GLY A 239 -0.96 11.76 20.56
CA GLY A 239 -1.35 10.36 20.45
C GLY A 239 -2.78 10.27 19.95
N CYS A 240 -3.10 9.17 19.28
CA CYS A 240 -4.49 8.77 19.07
C CYS A 240 -5.07 8.49 20.46
N GLY A 241 -5.74 9.48 21.05
CA GLY A 241 -6.36 9.40 22.37
C GLY A 241 -7.88 9.50 22.28
N PRO A 242 -8.60 9.17 23.38
CA PRO A 242 -10.06 9.28 23.44
C PRO A 242 -10.54 10.73 23.22
N ASP A 243 -9.74 11.73 23.63
CA ASP A 243 -10.09 13.16 23.51
C ASP A 243 -10.16 13.63 22.05
N ILE A 244 -9.51 12.92 21.13
CA ILE A 244 -9.52 13.21 19.68
C ILE A 244 -10.54 12.29 18.97
N GLY A 245 -11.16 11.36 19.69
CA GLY A 245 -12.08 10.36 19.14
C GLY A 245 -11.41 9.33 18.22
N CYS A 246 -10.09 9.38 18.10
CA CYS A 246 -9.31 8.57 17.18
C CYS A 246 -9.35 7.08 17.55
N LEU A 247 -9.09 6.72 18.82
CA LEU A 247 -9.17 5.31 19.28
C LEU A 247 -10.60 4.81 19.49
N ASN A 248 -11.56 5.72 19.72
CA ASN A 248 -12.95 5.31 19.96
C ASN A 248 -13.56 4.66 18.70
N ASN A 249 -13.11 5.10 17.52
CA ASN A 249 -13.51 4.49 16.25
C ASN A 249 -12.49 4.81 15.16
N VAL A 250 -11.35 4.09 15.17
CA VAL A 250 -10.26 4.26 14.18
C VAL A 250 -10.79 4.14 12.75
N ALA A 251 -11.69 3.19 12.50
CA ALA A 251 -12.34 2.94 11.22
C ALA A 251 -13.11 4.15 10.67
N ASN A 252 -13.87 4.84 11.53
CA ASN A 252 -14.60 6.02 11.11
C ASN A 252 -13.69 7.24 11.04
N TYR A 253 -12.76 7.38 11.99
CA TYR A 253 -11.79 8.46 12.04
C TYR A 253 -10.90 8.49 10.78
N SER A 254 -10.42 7.34 10.34
CA SER A 254 -9.58 7.20 9.13
C SER A 254 -10.24 7.80 7.89
N VAL A 255 -11.54 7.56 7.71
CA VAL A 255 -12.30 8.09 6.58
C VAL A 255 -12.68 9.56 6.79
N GLN A 256 -13.04 9.96 8.01
CA GLN A 256 -13.40 11.36 8.32
C GLN A 256 -12.26 12.35 8.06
N MET A 257 -11.00 11.92 8.22
CA MET A 257 -9.84 12.76 7.90
C MET A 257 -9.74 13.14 6.41
N PHE A 258 -10.49 12.48 5.53
CA PHE A 258 -10.60 12.84 4.11
C PHE A 258 -11.77 13.77 3.80
N SER A 259 -12.46 14.29 4.82
CA SER A 259 -13.60 15.21 4.64
C SER A 259 -13.26 16.50 3.87
N SER A 260 -11.99 16.92 3.85
CA SER A 260 -11.49 18.04 3.04
C SER A 260 -11.05 17.63 1.62
N ASN A 261 -10.96 16.34 1.33
CA ASN A 261 -10.54 15.75 0.06
C ASN A 261 -11.60 14.75 -0.45
N GLN A 262 -12.85 15.19 -0.58
CA GLN A 262 -13.96 14.36 -1.09
C GLN A 262 -13.90 14.25 -2.61
N THR A 263 -12.79 13.74 -3.12
CA THR A 263 -12.51 13.50 -4.52
C THR A 263 -11.72 12.20 -4.64
N LEU A 264 -11.58 11.68 -5.88
CA LEU A 264 -10.68 10.56 -6.17
C LEU A 264 -9.23 10.97 -5.90
N THR A 265 -8.80 10.75 -4.67
CA THR A 265 -7.54 11.26 -4.14
C THR A 265 -6.54 10.13 -4.10
N VAL A 266 -5.40 10.28 -4.77
CA VAL A 266 -4.30 9.32 -4.65
C VAL A 266 -3.71 9.42 -3.25
N ILE A 267 -3.62 8.29 -2.55
CA ILE A 267 -2.99 8.20 -1.23
C ILE A 267 -1.76 7.30 -1.22
N GLY A 268 -1.55 6.49 -2.27
CA GLY A 268 -0.35 5.69 -2.42
C GLY A 268 -0.31 4.86 -3.70
N ILE A 269 0.68 3.98 -3.77
CA ILE A 269 0.81 2.95 -4.81
C ILE A 269 1.17 1.61 -4.15
N ALA A 270 0.51 0.54 -4.61
CA ALA A 270 0.74 -0.82 -4.13
C ALA A 270 1.92 -1.49 -4.86
N LYS A 271 2.48 -2.55 -4.27
CA LYS A 271 3.60 -3.31 -4.86
C LYS A 271 3.21 -4.15 -6.07
N ASP A 272 1.94 -4.25 -6.42
CA ASP A 272 1.49 -4.84 -7.69
C ASP A 272 1.31 -3.77 -8.78
N GLY A 273 1.57 -2.50 -8.47
CA GLY A 273 1.52 -1.38 -9.41
C GLY A 273 0.18 -0.66 -9.50
N HIS A 274 -0.86 -1.14 -8.82
CA HIS A 274 -2.15 -0.45 -8.79
C HIS A 274 -2.13 0.75 -7.84
N ILE A 275 -2.94 1.74 -8.18
CA ILE A 275 -3.07 2.98 -7.42
C ILE A 275 -3.92 2.71 -6.16
N ILE A 276 -3.54 3.35 -5.04
CA ILE A 276 -4.32 3.34 -3.80
C ILE A 276 -4.98 4.71 -3.67
N TYR A 277 -6.30 4.71 -3.58
CA TYR A 277 -7.14 5.90 -3.47
C TYR A 277 -7.69 6.10 -2.06
N GLY A 278 -8.04 7.34 -1.75
CA GLY A 278 -8.85 7.71 -0.60
C GLY A 278 -10.29 7.17 -0.72
N PRO A 279 -11.15 7.45 0.26
CA PRO A 279 -12.45 6.79 0.39
C PRO A 279 -13.54 7.34 -0.54
N TYR A 280 -13.20 8.24 -1.46
CA TYR A 280 -14.16 8.97 -2.30
C TYR A 280 -13.88 8.77 -3.80
N LEU A 281 -14.96 8.73 -4.59
CA LEU A 281 -14.89 8.78 -6.05
C LEU A 281 -14.69 10.22 -6.55
N SER A 282 -14.50 10.38 -7.85
CA SER A 282 -14.44 11.69 -8.51
C SER A 282 -15.71 12.52 -8.34
N SER A 283 -16.86 11.85 -8.11
CA SER A 283 -18.14 12.49 -7.80
C SER A 283 -18.25 13.02 -6.37
N GLY A 284 -17.25 12.77 -5.51
CA GLY A 284 -17.28 13.07 -4.08
C GLY A 284 -18.16 12.13 -3.26
N VAL A 285 -18.70 11.08 -3.87
CA VAL A 285 -19.41 10.03 -3.15
C VAL A 285 -18.40 9.12 -2.45
N ARG A 286 -18.62 8.90 -1.15
CA ARG A 286 -17.85 7.93 -0.37
C ARG A 286 -18.15 6.52 -0.88
N VAL A 287 -17.12 5.73 -1.13
CA VAL A 287 -17.28 4.32 -1.49
C VAL A 287 -17.45 3.49 -0.23
N THR A 288 -18.54 2.73 -0.16
CA THR A 288 -18.86 1.86 0.98
C THR A 288 -19.14 0.40 0.58
N SER A 289 -19.11 0.11 -0.73
CA SER A 289 -19.36 -1.22 -1.30
C SER A 289 -18.74 -1.31 -2.70
N GLY A 290 -18.83 -2.47 -3.34
CA GLY A 290 -18.23 -2.71 -4.66
C GLY A 290 -16.78 -3.21 -4.61
N PHE A 291 -16.32 -3.62 -3.43
CA PHE A 291 -14.98 -4.15 -3.20
C PHE A 291 -14.92 -5.67 -3.35
N ASP A 292 -13.81 -6.14 -3.91
CA ASP A 292 -13.41 -7.54 -3.85
C ASP A 292 -12.78 -7.90 -2.49
N VAL A 293 -12.42 -9.18 -2.31
CA VAL A 293 -11.79 -9.67 -1.07
C VAL A 293 -10.46 -8.98 -0.73
N CYS A 294 -9.76 -8.41 -1.72
CA CYS A 294 -8.51 -7.68 -1.54
C CYS A 294 -8.70 -6.19 -1.23
N ASN A 295 -9.95 -5.72 -1.15
CA ASN A 295 -10.34 -4.32 -0.97
C ASN A 295 -9.94 -3.42 -2.14
N GLY A 296 -9.88 -4.01 -3.34
CA GLY A 296 -9.84 -3.26 -4.59
C GLY A 296 -11.18 -3.29 -5.31
N MET A 297 -11.34 -2.40 -6.29
CA MET A 297 -12.52 -2.33 -7.12
C MET A 297 -12.21 -1.75 -8.51
N PHE A 298 -13.03 -2.13 -9.48
CA PHE A 298 -13.11 -1.43 -10.75
C PHE A 298 -13.95 -0.16 -10.57
N HIS A 299 -13.41 1.01 -10.93
CA HIS A 299 -14.00 2.29 -10.53
C HIS A 299 -14.35 3.23 -11.70
N ASP A 300 -14.21 2.78 -12.94
CA ASP A 300 -14.67 3.51 -14.12
C ASP A 300 -15.06 2.59 -15.29
N SER A 301 -15.61 3.18 -16.35
CA SER A 301 -16.06 2.48 -17.56
C SER A 301 -14.93 1.96 -18.44
N VAL A 302 -13.68 2.30 -18.10
CA VAL A 302 -12.48 1.88 -18.82
C VAL A 302 -11.91 0.59 -18.23
N GLY A 303 -12.34 0.24 -17.00
CA GLY A 303 -11.89 -0.96 -16.32
C GLY A 303 -10.64 -0.71 -15.49
N ASN A 304 -10.38 0.53 -15.08
CA ASN A 304 -9.31 0.79 -14.12
C ASN A 304 -9.64 0.13 -12.78
N TYR A 305 -8.67 -0.64 -12.29
CA TYR A 305 -8.69 -1.28 -10.99
C TYR A 305 -7.78 -0.52 -10.02
N GLY A 306 -8.21 -0.38 -8.77
CA GLY A 306 -7.40 0.24 -7.73
C GLY A 306 -7.88 -0.16 -6.34
N TYR A 307 -7.04 0.09 -5.35
CA TYR A 307 -7.37 -0.10 -3.94
C TYR A 307 -7.98 1.18 -3.36
N PHE A 308 -8.86 1.04 -2.38
CA PHE A 308 -9.55 2.19 -1.79
C PHE A 308 -9.46 2.14 -0.27
N ALA A 309 -9.27 3.31 0.33
CA ALA A 309 -9.44 3.48 1.76
C ALA A 309 -10.89 3.17 2.16
N THR A 310 -11.08 2.32 3.16
CA THR A 310 -12.39 1.95 3.71
C THR A 310 -12.40 2.02 5.23
N SER A 311 -13.59 2.02 5.82
CA SER A 311 -13.78 1.94 7.28
C SER A 311 -13.94 0.51 7.79
N THR A 312 -13.76 -0.48 6.94
CA THR A 312 -13.90 -1.90 7.29
C THR A 312 -12.64 -2.63 6.87
N TYR A 313 -12.25 -3.63 7.63
CA TYR A 313 -11.09 -4.46 7.30
C TYR A 313 -11.23 -5.05 5.88
N PRO A 314 -10.18 -5.01 5.05
CA PRO A 314 -8.77 -4.72 5.36
C PRO A 314 -8.37 -3.22 5.26
N TYR A 315 -9.30 -2.27 5.20
CA TYR A 315 -9.08 -0.81 5.19
C TYR A 315 -8.34 -0.20 3.99
N VAL A 316 -7.35 -0.88 3.41
CA VAL A 316 -6.53 -0.42 2.27
C VAL A 316 -6.24 -1.58 1.31
N THR A 317 -5.03 -2.12 1.25
CA THR A 317 -4.70 -3.29 0.42
C THR A 317 -4.59 -4.52 1.32
N GLY A 318 -5.57 -5.42 1.24
CA GLY A 318 -5.57 -6.66 2.03
C GLY A 318 -4.79 -7.80 1.37
N CYS A 319 -4.81 -7.84 0.03
CA CYS A 319 -4.03 -8.72 -0.82
C CYS A 319 -3.86 -8.05 -2.19
N PHE A 320 -3.08 -8.66 -3.10
CA PHE A 320 -2.97 -8.15 -4.46
C PHE A 320 -4.03 -8.78 -5.38
N GLY A 321 -4.91 -7.94 -5.89
CA GLY A 321 -6.08 -8.32 -6.68
C GLY A 321 -5.88 -8.29 -8.20
N PRO A 322 -6.98 -8.41 -8.97
CA PRO A 322 -8.37 -8.48 -8.49
C PRO A 322 -8.66 -9.77 -7.72
N GLY A 323 -9.47 -9.65 -6.67
CA GLY A 323 -10.03 -10.77 -5.92
C GLY A 323 -11.43 -11.15 -6.40
N ASN A 324 -11.92 -12.32 -5.97
CA ASN A 324 -13.32 -12.69 -6.10
C ASN A 324 -14.17 -12.06 -4.97
N TYR A 325 -15.44 -12.47 -4.92
CA TYR A 325 -16.46 -11.90 -4.03
C TYR A 325 -17.09 -13.01 -3.17
N PRO A 326 -16.36 -13.56 -2.18
CA PRO A 326 -16.87 -14.65 -1.36
C PRO A 326 -17.95 -14.16 -0.38
N ASN A 327 -18.82 -15.07 0.07
CA ASN A 327 -19.75 -14.80 1.17
C ASN A 327 -19.11 -15.03 2.56
N ALA A 328 -17.84 -15.40 2.59
CA ALA A 328 -17.08 -15.69 3.81
C ALA A 328 -16.30 -14.46 4.27
N MET A 329 -16.16 -14.29 5.59
CA MET A 329 -15.44 -13.17 6.21
C MET A 329 -14.19 -13.66 6.95
N PRO A 330 -13.14 -12.83 7.05
CA PRO A 330 -11.93 -13.18 7.80
C PRO A 330 -12.24 -13.28 9.30
N ASN A 331 -11.53 -14.15 10.00
CA ASN A 331 -11.70 -14.38 11.44
C ASN A 331 -10.73 -13.58 12.34
N CYS A 332 -9.83 -12.80 11.76
CA CYS A 332 -8.82 -12.01 12.49
C CYS A 332 -9.27 -10.60 12.91
N THR A 333 -10.49 -10.21 12.56
CA THR A 333 -11.06 -8.90 12.86
C THR A 333 -12.48 -9.01 13.41
N THR A 334 -12.87 -8.05 14.24
CA THR A 334 -14.27 -7.81 14.64
C THR A 334 -14.95 -6.74 13.79
N ASN A 335 -14.22 -6.12 12.85
CA ASN A 335 -14.73 -5.11 11.91
C ASN A 335 -14.55 -5.54 10.44
N PRO A 336 -15.01 -6.73 10.02
CA PRO A 336 -14.93 -7.15 8.62
C PRO A 336 -15.83 -6.29 7.73
N ALA A 337 -15.58 -6.31 6.42
CA ALA A 337 -16.55 -5.81 5.44
C ALA A 337 -17.91 -6.51 5.62
N THR A 338 -19.01 -5.80 5.39
CA THR A 338 -20.36 -6.41 5.48
C THR A 338 -20.60 -7.42 4.35
N ALA A 339 -20.02 -7.18 3.17
CA ALA A 339 -20.07 -8.07 2.01
C ALA A 339 -18.95 -7.71 1.03
N TYR A 340 -18.45 -8.71 0.30
CA TYR A 340 -17.65 -8.49 -0.91
C TYR A 340 -18.60 -8.48 -2.10
N THR A 341 -18.62 -7.40 -2.86
CA THR A 341 -19.60 -7.18 -3.93
C THR A 341 -18.94 -6.58 -5.16
N LYS A 342 -19.41 -6.95 -6.35
CA LYS A 342 -18.96 -6.31 -7.59
C LYS A 342 -19.37 -4.85 -7.58
N SER A 343 -18.47 -3.95 -7.98
CA SER A 343 -18.85 -2.59 -8.34
C SER A 343 -19.80 -2.58 -9.54
N THR A 344 -20.56 -1.50 -9.72
CA THR A 344 -21.40 -1.32 -10.91
C THR A 344 -20.58 -1.37 -12.21
N TYR A 345 -19.35 -0.85 -12.18
CA TYR A 345 -18.42 -0.94 -13.28
C TYR A 345 -18.02 -2.39 -13.55
N ALA A 346 -17.58 -3.15 -12.54
CA ALA A 346 -17.24 -4.56 -12.69
C ALA A 346 -18.43 -5.37 -13.23
N ALA A 347 -19.65 -5.12 -12.74
CA ALA A 347 -20.85 -5.79 -13.24
C ALA A 347 -21.07 -5.53 -14.75
N SER A 348 -20.86 -4.30 -15.21
CA SER A 348 -21.06 -3.93 -16.62
C SER A 348 -20.15 -4.71 -17.59
N PHE A 349 -18.90 -4.99 -17.20
CA PHE A 349 -17.97 -5.78 -18.02
C PHE A 349 -18.35 -7.27 -18.13
N THR A 350 -19.10 -7.80 -17.16
CA THR A 350 -19.51 -9.22 -17.19
C THR A 350 -20.71 -9.48 -18.09
N THR A 351 -21.57 -8.46 -18.31
CA THR A 351 -22.78 -8.61 -19.12
C THR A 351 -22.50 -8.48 -20.62
N SER A 352 -21.48 -7.70 -21.01
CA SER A 352 -21.17 -7.46 -22.43
C SER A 352 -20.60 -8.68 -23.16
N SER A 353 -20.02 -9.66 -22.45
CA SER A 353 -19.40 -10.83 -23.08
C SER A 353 -20.39 -11.93 -23.47
N SER A 354 -21.56 -12.02 -22.83
CA SER A 354 -22.52 -13.11 -23.08
C SER A 354 -23.43 -12.89 -24.29
N THR A 355 -23.63 -11.63 -24.72
CA THR A 355 -24.56 -11.31 -25.82
C THR A 355 -23.94 -11.49 -27.21
N ALA A 356 -22.61 -11.42 -27.34
CA ALA A 356 -21.93 -11.54 -28.63
C ALA A 356 -21.86 -12.98 -29.18
N ALA A 357 -22.16 -14.01 -28.37
CA ALA A 357 -22.08 -15.41 -28.79
C ALA A 357 -23.38 -15.94 -29.47
N GLY A 358 -24.45 -15.13 -29.54
CA GLY A 358 -25.80 -15.61 -29.87
C GLY A 358 -26.27 -15.48 -31.33
N THR A 359 -25.46 -14.96 -32.26
CA THR A 359 -25.94 -14.77 -33.66
C THR A 359 -24.87 -15.11 -34.70
N ALA A 360 -24.24 -16.27 -34.55
CA ALA A 360 -23.68 -16.97 -35.71
C ALA A 360 -24.85 -17.65 -36.45
N SER A 361 -25.53 -16.88 -37.30
CA SER A 361 -26.52 -17.41 -38.23
C SER A 361 -25.83 -18.42 -39.14
N SER A 362 -26.31 -19.66 -39.11
CA SER A 362 -25.88 -20.76 -39.96
C SER A 362 -26.18 -20.46 -41.43
N SER A 363 -25.21 -19.89 -42.15
CA SER A 363 -25.15 -19.98 -43.60
C SER A 363 -24.23 -21.15 -43.96
N THR A 364 -24.83 -22.31 -44.16
CA THR A 364 -24.24 -23.50 -44.77
C THR A 364 -23.78 -23.17 -46.20
N ALA A 365 -22.50 -22.82 -46.36
CA ALA A 365 -21.82 -22.86 -47.64
C ALA A 365 -20.93 -24.11 -47.65
N ALA A 366 -21.39 -25.13 -48.37
CA ALA A 366 -20.62 -26.33 -48.65
C ALA A 366 -19.38 -25.97 -49.48
N MET A 367 -18.19 -26.17 -48.92
CA MET A 367 -16.94 -26.21 -49.69
C MET A 367 -16.40 -27.64 -49.66
N ALA A 368 -16.28 -28.18 -50.87
CA ALA A 368 -15.79 -29.51 -51.16
C ALA A 368 -14.31 -29.67 -50.79
N SER A 369 -14.02 -30.86 -50.30
CA SER A 369 -12.74 -31.42 -49.94
C SER A 369 -11.83 -31.63 -51.15
N SER A 370 -10.57 -31.22 -51.02
CA SER A 370 -9.46 -31.75 -51.82
C SER A 370 -8.30 -32.09 -50.88
N SER A 371 -8.17 -33.40 -50.65
CA SER A 371 -7.12 -34.07 -49.89
C SER A 371 -5.84 -34.17 -50.72
N SER A 372 -4.72 -33.72 -50.18
CA SER A 372 -3.38 -34.09 -50.65
C SER A 372 -2.54 -34.59 -49.48
N SER A 373 -2.37 -35.91 -49.46
CA SER A 373 -1.46 -36.67 -48.62
C SER A 373 -0.01 -36.47 -49.08
N LEU A 374 0.91 -36.17 -48.15
CA LEU A 374 2.33 -36.35 -48.38
C LEU A 374 2.94 -37.11 -47.19
N SER A 375 3.36 -38.32 -47.53
CA SER A 375 4.16 -39.26 -46.75
C SER A 375 5.64 -38.91 -46.88
N THR A 376 6.38 -38.95 -45.77
CA THR A 376 7.84 -39.03 -45.80
C THR A 376 8.35 -40.01 -44.77
N SER A 377 9.15 -40.93 -45.29
CA SER A 377 9.67 -42.14 -44.68
C SER A 377 10.86 -41.89 -43.75
N ALA A 378 11.00 -42.77 -42.77
CA ALA A 378 12.21 -42.93 -41.96
C ALA A 378 13.27 -43.75 -42.73
N VAL A 379 14.54 -43.34 -42.61
CA VAL A 379 15.74 -44.18 -42.86
C VAL A 379 16.75 -43.82 -41.77
N GLY A 380 17.33 -44.84 -41.14
CA GLY A 380 18.20 -44.72 -39.98
C GLY A 380 19.71 -44.79 -40.25
N SER A 381 20.43 -44.74 -39.11
CA SER A 381 21.71 -45.38 -38.81
C SER A 381 23.01 -44.74 -39.35
N SER A 382 23.85 -44.19 -38.46
CA SER A 382 25.04 -44.88 -37.91
C SER A 382 26.09 -43.93 -37.27
N THR A 383 26.58 -44.41 -36.13
CA THR A 383 27.83 -44.15 -35.35
C THR A 383 29.00 -43.35 -35.97
N SER A 384 29.63 -42.48 -35.16
CA SER A 384 31.05 -42.62 -34.78
C SER A 384 31.46 -41.71 -33.61
N SER A 385 32.50 -42.20 -32.94
CA SER A 385 33.14 -41.87 -31.66
C SER A 385 33.89 -40.53 -31.57
N GLY A 386 33.99 -39.97 -30.36
CA GLY A 386 34.96 -38.93 -29.99
C GLY A 386 35.00 -38.66 -28.49
N ALA A 387 36.10 -39.06 -27.85
CA ALA A 387 36.35 -38.98 -26.41
C ALA A 387 36.78 -37.58 -25.94
N GLY A 388 36.56 -37.27 -24.65
CA GLY A 388 37.42 -36.35 -23.90
C GLY A 388 36.73 -35.45 -22.87
N GLY A 389 37.02 -35.70 -21.58
CA GLY A 389 37.28 -34.61 -20.62
C GLY A 389 36.17 -34.18 -19.65
N SER A 390 36.03 -34.92 -18.54
CA SER A 390 35.66 -34.41 -17.20
C SER A 390 36.70 -33.37 -16.70
N PRO A 391 36.42 -32.46 -15.72
CA PRO A 391 35.76 -32.81 -14.44
C PRO A 391 34.81 -31.80 -13.76
N ALA A 392 33.86 -32.40 -13.02
CA ALA A 392 33.43 -32.15 -11.64
C ALA A 392 33.23 -30.71 -11.09
N SER A 393 31.98 -30.43 -10.67
CA SER A 393 31.58 -30.02 -9.29
C SER A 393 30.06 -29.69 -9.31
N SER A 394 29.20 -30.54 -8.73
CA SER A 394 28.59 -30.44 -7.38
C SER A 394 27.81 -29.13 -7.16
N SER A 395 26.55 -29.08 -6.72
CA SER A 395 25.58 -30.08 -6.25
C SER A 395 24.25 -29.35 -6.04
N THR A 396 23.17 -29.92 -6.57
CA THR A 396 21.77 -29.58 -6.30
C THR A 396 21.35 -30.01 -4.89
N ALA A 397 20.62 -29.16 -4.17
CA ALA A 397 19.84 -29.55 -2.99
C ALA A 397 18.39 -29.12 -3.19
N ALA A 398 17.53 -30.10 -3.48
CA ALA A 398 16.08 -30.00 -3.38
C ALA A 398 15.69 -30.27 -1.92
N MET A 399 14.89 -29.40 -1.31
CA MET A 399 14.26 -29.67 -0.02
C MET A 399 12.87 -30.25 -0.26
N ALA A 400 12.74 -31.54 0.05
CA ALA A 400 11.49 -32.25 0.15
C ALA A 400 10.86 -32.02 1.54
N SER A 401 9.56 -31.82 1.51
CA SER A 401 8.61 -31.80 2.61
C SER A 401 8.57 -33.11 3.38
N SER A 402 8.62 -33.03 4.72
CA SER A 402 8.33 -34.13 5.64
C SER A 402 7.20 -33.73 6.59
N SER A 403 6.06 -34.38 6.39
CA SER A 403 4.90 -34.43 7.24
C SER A 403 5.17 -35.33 8.45
N SER A 404 5.04 -34.79 9.67
CA SER A 404 5.01 -35.57 10.91
C SER A 404 3.60 -35.56 11.50
N SER A 405 2.95 -36.72 11.39
CA SER A 405 1.71 -37.09 12.08
C SER A 405 2.01 -37.34 13.56
N LEU A 406 1.39 -36.57 14.46
CA LEU A 406 1.35 -36.84 15.89
C LEU A 406 -0.03 -37.38 16.28
N SER A 407 -0.03 -38.66 16.59
CA SER A 407 -1.12 -39.41 17.22
C SER A 407 -1.18 -39.08 18.72
N THR A 408 -2.30 -38.53 19.19
CA THR A 408 -2.62 -38.38 20.62
C THR A 408 -3.67 -39.40 21.04
N SER A 409 -3.27 -40.24 21.98
CA SER A 409 -4.08 -41.26 22.66
C SER A 409 -5.15 -40.64 23.55
N ALA A 410 -6.35 -41.20 23.49
CA ALA A 410 -7.47 -40.89 24.36
C ALA A 410 -7.21 -41.44 25.78
N VAL A 411 -7.37 -40.58 26.79
CA VAL A 411 -7.59 -40.98 28.18
C VAL A 411 -8.96 -40.44 28.57
N GLY A 412 -9.88 -41.37 28.81
CA GLY A 412 -11.21 -41.07 29.34
C GLY A 412 -11.13 -40.68 30.80
N SER A 413 -11.99 -39.76 31.21
CA SER A 413 -12.34 -39.57 32.62
C SER A 413 -13.76 -39.01 32.70
N SER A 414 -14.57 -39.78 33.43
CA SER A 414 -15.96 -39.56 33.83
C SER A 414 -16.23 -38.20 34.46
N THR A 415 -17.38 -37.61 34.15
CA THR A 415 -18.01 -36.62 35.03
C THR A 415 -19.48 -36.97 35.28
N SER A 416 -19.78 -37.08 36.57
CA SER A 416 -21.07 -37.30 37.19
C SER A 416 -21.89 -36.02 37.26
N SER A 417 -23.19 -36.19 37.13
CA SER A 417 -24.26 -35.24 37.37
C SER A 417 -24.30 -34.74 38.82
N GLY A 418 -24.61 -33.45 38.99
CA GLY A 418 -24.89 -32.84 40.29
C GLY A 418 -25.55 -31.48 40.11
N ALA A 419 -26.86 -31.44 40.27
CA ALA A 419 -27.66 -30.22 40.32
C ALA A 419 -27.63 -29.60 41.72
N GLY A 420 -27.66 -28.27 41.81
CA GLY A 420 -28.03 -27.57 43.04
C GLY A 420 -27.56 -26.13 43.14
N GLY A 421 -28.51 -25.21 43.37
CA GLY A 421 -28.36 -24.22 44.45
C GLY A 421 -28.00 -22.79 44.06
N SER A 422 -28.99 -21.92 44.20
CA SER A 422 -28.98 -20.46 44.15
C SER A 422 -28.03 -19.78 45.17
N SER A 423 -27.65 -18.52 44.87
CA SER A 423 -27.79 -17.30 45.72
C SER A 423 -26.56 -16.35 45.80
N VAL A 424 -26.83 -15.08 45.40
CA VAL A 424 -26.58 -13.77 46.07
C VAL A 424 -25.14 -13.28 46.39
N SER A 425 -24.99 -11.93 46.29
CA SER A 425 -23.99 -10.97 46.81
C SER A 425 -22.65 -10.85 46.06
N SER A 426 -22.29 -9.74 45.39
CA SER A 426 -22.12 -8.31 45.75
C SER A 426 -20.71 -7.94 46.22
N SER A 427 -20.14 -6.86 45.62
CA SER A 427 -18.97 -6.05 46.01
C SER A 427 -17.60 -6.80 45.98
N THR A 428 -16.45 -6.24 45.60
CA THR A 428 -15.95 -4.87 45.76
C THR A 428 -14.70 -4.68 44.87
N SER A 429 -14.42 -3.42 44.56
CA SER A 429 -13.24 -2.84 43.92
C SER A 429 -11.91 -3.30 44.53
N GLY A 430 -10.89 -3.49 43.69
CA GLY A 430 -9.50 -3.74 44.12
C GLY A 430 -8.49 -3.28 43.07
N ALA A 431 -7.84 -2.16 43.34
CA ALA A 431 -6.68 -1.66 42.59
C ALA A 431 -5.49 -2.62 42.74
N MET A 432 -4.82 -2.97 41.63
CA MET A 432 -3.55 -3.68 41.67
C MET A 432 -2.44 -2.80 41.11
N ALA A 433 -1.54 -2.42 42.02
CA ALA A 433 -0.23 -1.88 41.75
C ALA A 433 0.68 -2.99 41.20
N SER A 434 1.33 -2.74 40.08
CA SER A 434 2.32 -3.62 39.46
C SER A 434 3.68 -3.42 40.13
N SER A 435 4.16 -4.48 40.79
CA SER A 435 5.48 -4.57 41.39
C SER A 435 6.52 -5.05 40.36
N SER A 436 7.59 -4.27 40.26
CA SER A 436 8.82 -4.55 39.53
C SER A 436 9.67 -5.62 40.24
N SER A 437 10.08 -6.67 39.54
CA SER A 437 11.11 -7.61 40.01
C SER A 437 12.38 -7.48 39.16
N THR A 438 13.42 -6.99 39.82
CA THR A 438 14.82 -6.98 39.40
C THR A 438 15.44 -8.37 39.55
N GLY A 439 16.03 -8.91 38.49
CA GLY A 439 16.89 -10.09 38.52
C GLY A 439 18.30 -9.75 38.04
N ARG A 440 19.22 -9.54 38.98
CA ARG A 440 20.68 -9.51 38.76
C ARG A 440 21.21 -10.94 38.78
N SER A 441 22.07 -11.30 37.82
CA SER A 441 23.11 -12.31 38.03
C SER A 441 24.43 -11.78 37.48
N ALA A 442 25.42 -11.79 38.36
CA ALA A 442 26.79 -11.38 38.12
C ALA A 442 27.67 -12.61 37.85
N THR A 443 28.62 -12.48 36.93
CA THR A 443 29.86 -13.27 36.95
C THR A 443 31.04 -12.41 36.46
N SER A 444 31.91 -12.12 37.41
CA SER A 444 33.37 -11.86 37.37
C SER A 444 34.13 -12.80 36.43
N SER A 445 35.36 -12.58 35.92
CA SER A 445 36.39 -11.52 35.99
C SER A 445 37.60 -11.96 35.13
N ALA A 446 38.56 -11.04 34.94
CA ALA A 446 39.96 -11.17 34.49
C ALA A 446 40.21 -10.97 32.96
N ALA A 447 40.68 -9.81 32.48
CA ALA A 447 41.89 -9.01 32.74
C ALA A 447 43.16 -9.56 32.08
N THR A 448 43.63 -8.87 31.03
CA THR A 448 45.06 -8.70 30.73
C THR A 448 45.27 -7.36 30.04
N ALA A 449 46.22 -6.59 30.56
CA ALA A 449 46.61 -5.26 30.12
C ALA A 449 47.90 -5.32 29.28
N SER A 450 48.03 -4.41 28.31
CA SER A 450 49.31 -3.94 27.74
C SER A 450 49.04 -2.63 26.99
N SER A 451 49.35 -1.48 27.61
CA SER A 451 50.59 -0.70 27.47
C SER A 451 50.67 0.14 26.18
N SER A 452 50.59 1.44 26.41
CA SER A 452 50.86 2.59 25.56
C SER A 452 52.30 2.70 25.05
N ALA A 453 52.49 3.31 23.87
CA ALA A 453 53.35 4.48 23.58
C ALA A 453 53.87 4.46 22.13
N GLY A 454 53.87 5.62 21.46
CA GLY A 454 54.60 5.79 20.19
C GLY A 454 54.10 6.93 19.31
N SER A 455 54.35 8.17 19.74
CA SER A 455 54.14 9.39 18.95
C SER A 455 55.23 9.57 17.89
N SER A 456 54.88 9.99 16.66
CA SER A 456 55.78 10.80 15.81
C SER A 456 55.03 11.46 14.64
N ALA A 457 54.96 12.79 14.74
CA ALA A 457 55.07 13.83 13.71
C ALA A 457 54.60 13.57 12.26
N SER A 458 53.72 14.44 11.76
CA SER A 458 54.04 15.27 10.58
C SER A 458 53.04 16.41 10.43
N SER A 459 53.55 17.61 10.66
CA SER A 459 52.98 18.91 10.34
C SER A 459 52.91 19.12 8.83
N SER A 460 51.75 19.54 8.33
CA SER A 460 51.66 20.31 7.09
C SER A 460 50.63 21.42 7.24
N SER A 461 51.15 22.63 7.44
CA SER A 461 50.45 23.89 7.36
C SER A 461 50.29 24.26 5.89
N THR A 462 49.06 24.55 5.45
CA THR A 462 48.84 25.34 4.24
C THR A 462 47.79 26.39 4.54
N ALA A 463 48.25 27.64 4.55
CA ALA A 463 47.48 28.84 4.70
C ALA A 463 46.51 29.03 3.52
N ARG A 464 45.29 29.51 3.79
CA ARG A 464 44.58 30.38 2.85
C ARG A 464 43.50 31.22 3.54
N SER A 465 43.84 32.51 3.65
CA SER A 465 43.00 33.68 3.36
C SER A 465 41.54 33.69 3.84
N THR A 466 41.33 34.34 4.98
CA THR A 466 40.08 35.01 5.36
C THR A 466 39.86 36.24 4.48
N VAL A 467 38.75 36.26 3.74
CA VAL A 467 38.17 37.47 3.14
C VAL A 467 36.88 37.77 3.87
N SER A 468 36.89 38.93 4.53
CA SER A 468 35.75 39.58 5.17
C SER A 468 34.69 39.97 4.14
N SER A 469 33.41 39.82 4.47
CA SER A 469 32.32 40.64 3.90
C SER A 469 31.13 40.65 4.84
N SER A 470 31.13 41.66 5.71
CA SER A 470 29.97 42.10 6.47
C SER A 470 28.94 42.71 5.51
N SER A 471 27.69 42.25 5.56
CA SER A 471 26.57 42.99 4.98
C SER A 471 25.41 42.97 5.99
N THR A 472 25.27 44.09 6.70
CA THR A 472 24.14 44.43 7.54
C THR A 472 22.92 44.70 6.66
N VAL A 473 21.92 43.82 6.66
CA VAL A 473 20.63 44.08 6.00
C VAL A 473 19.67 44.69 7.02
N ARG A 474 19.31 45.93 6.73
CA ARG A 474 18.37 46.79 7.44
C ARG A 474 16.94 46.37 7.04
N THR A 475 16.18 45.78 7.95
CA THR A 475 14.75 45.49 7.75
C THR A 475 13.92 46.69 8.20
N THR A 476 13.39 47.44 7.25
CA THR A 476 12.32 48.42 7.47
C THR A 476 10.98 47.68 7.52
N SER A 477 10.36 47.68 8.70
CA SER A 477 8.99 47.24 8.94
C SER A 477 8.00 48.31 8.47
N THR A 478 7.22 48.03 7.43
CA THR A 478 6.01 48.79 7.09
C THR A 478 4.79 47.97 7.45
N SER A 479 4.15 48.37 8.54
CA SER A 479 2.78 48.03 8.91
C SER A 479 1.79 48.62 7.91
N SER A 480 0.86 47.81 7.39
CA SER A 480 -0.40 48.33 6.85
C SER A 480 -1.55 47.40 7.22
N SER A 481 -2.32 47.89 8.18
CA SER A 481 -3.73 47.59 8.37
C SER A 481 -4.49 48.12 7.14
N ASP A 482 -5.45 47.37 6.60
CA ASP A 482 -6.77 47.97 6.34
C ASP A 482 -7.85 46.94 5.99
N LYS A 483 -9.03 47.20 6.58
CA LYS A 483 -10.34 46.61 6.30
C LYS A 483 -11.03 47.43 5.21
N THR A 484 -11.77 46.77 4.32
CA THR A 484 -13.07 47.21 3.68
C THR A 484 -13.40 46.18 2.59
N SER A 485 -14.46 45.36 2.67
CA SER A 485 -15.88 45.61 2.32
C SER A 485 -16.16 45.97 0.85
N HIS A 486 -17.17 45.29 0.27
CA HIS A 486 -17.80 45.42 -1.06
C HIS A 486 -17.10 44.66 -2.21
N SER A 487 -17.78 44.06 -3.20
CA SER A 487 -19.18 44.03 -3.61
C SER A 487 -19.35 42.95 -4.69
N SER A 488 -20.56 42.43 -4.80
CA SER A 488 -21.06 41.49 -5.81
C SER A 488 -20.75 41.91 -7.26
N TRP A 489 -20.30 40.97 -8.07
CA TRP A 489 -20.50 40.99 -9.52
C TRP A 489 -20.95 39.61 -9.99
N ALA A 490 -22.18 39.56 -10.49
CA ALA A 490 -22.74 38.44 -11.21
C ALA A 490 -22.09 38.35 -12.60
N ILE A 491 -21.66 37.15 -12.99
CA ILE A 491 -21.35 36.84 -14.38
C ILE A 491 -22.36 35.82 -14.87
N LEU A 492 -23.21 36.34 -15.75
CA LEU A 492 -24.19 35.66 -16.58
C LEU A 492 -23.46 35.11 -17.82
N SER A 493 -23.54 33.82 -18.10
CA SER A 493 -23.23 33.23 -19.43
C SER A 493 -23.87 31.84 -19.49
N LEU A 494 -25.10 31.74 -19.97
CA LEU A 494 -25.51 31.46 -21.35
C LEU A 494 -25.73 29.95 -21.57
N PHE A 495 -26.95 29.51 -21.27
CA PHE A 495 -27.50 28.21 -21.63
C PHE A 495 -27.74 28.14 -23.14
N LEU A 496 -27.11 27.18 -23.81
CA LEU A 496 -27.45 26.81 -25.19
C LEU A 496 -28.49 25.68 -25.15
N PHE A 497 -29.76 26.03 -25.33
CA PHE A 497 -30.85 25.10 -25.62
C PHE A 497 -30.75 24.63 -27.08
N ILE A 498 -30.54 23.34 -27.29
CA ILE A 498 -30.73 22.72 -28.61
C ILE A 498 -32.21 22.31 -28.71
N MET A 499 -32.95 23.04 -29.54
CA MET A 499 -34.31 22.70 -29.96
C MET A 499 -34.30 21.49 -30.89
N LEU A 500 -35.06 20.46 -30.53
CA LEU A 500 -35.52 19.38 -31.42
C LEU A 500 -36.64 19.91 -32.34
N PRO A 501 -36.69 19.58 -33.63
CA PRO A 501 -37.88 19.79 -34.43
C PRO A 501 -38.82 18.59 -34.28
N ILE A 502 -40.03 18.90 -33.81
CA ILE A 502 -41.25 18.10 -34.02
C ILE A 502 -41.60 18.21 -35.50
N ILE A 503 -41.78 17.08 -36.19
CA ILE A 503 -42.47 17.02 -37.48
C ILE A 503 -43.55 15.94 -37.37
N HIS A 504 -44.76 16.35 -37.80
CA HIS A 504 -45.97 15.55 -37.98
C HIS A 504 -45.80 14.39 -38.95
#